data_AF-A0A395YI18-F1
#
_entry.id   AF-A0A395YI18-F1
#
_cell.length_a   1.000
_cell.length_b   1.000
_cell.length_c   1.000
_cell.angle_alpha   90.00
_cell.angle_beta   90.00
_cell.angle_gamma   90.00
#
_symmetry.space_group_name_H-M   'P 1'
#
loop_
_entity.id
_entity.type
_entity.pdbx_description
1 polymer ?
#
loop_
_entity_poly.entity_id
_entity_poly.type
_entity_poly.pdbx_seq_one_letter_code
_entity_poly.pdbx_strand_id
1 'polypeptide(L)'
;MRRLITVILVTAVYLSGCKESNVKNASVAGTSTEETTIKTTEESVEETTEEVKSETEEAIEEQETEEIIKGPETEESSISSSQETIAAETVLGGKKEDKKEEQQWKQAYIKYITEEWEALELERGNTDAIYSYSLIYLNNDDIPELFVKYDSGGAFCYYNGEQLEHVVLTGWGEVPLYIERQNLFFASGGKMGVYDDVIYSIRDNHIIELYRGDFWTLMGDDFKLDEQGNPCWQYFWNGEEVASEEEYKQKISSVFDESKAISVVGNSYDKYEIIEAINSF
;
A
#
# COMPACT_ATOMS: atom_id res chain seq x y z
N MET A 1 23.37 25.48 26.25
CA MET A 1 23.97 24.70 25.15
C MET A 1 23.01 24.78 23.97
N ARG A 2 23.44 25.36 22.83
CA ARG A 2 22.65 25.36 21.58
C ARG A 2 22.98 24.06 20.82
N ARG A 3 21.96 23.28 20.45
CA ARG A 3 22.15 22.12 19.56
C ARG A 3 22.33 22.65 18.13
N LEU A 4 23.42 22.27 17.46
CA LEU A 4 23.55 22.48 16.02
C LEU A 4 22.55 21.55 15.31
N ILE A 5 21.77 22.11 14.40
CA ILE A 5 21.06 21.31 13.38
C ILE A 5 22.09 21.08 12.27
N THR A 6 22.53 19.84 12.11
CA THR A 6 23.39 19.45 10.99
C THR A 6 22.51 19.31 9.75
N VAL A 7 22.54 20.34 8.90
CA VAL A 7 21.94 20.26 7.57
C VAL A 7 22.83 19.35 6.72
N ILE A 8 22.34 18.14 6.41
CA ILE A 8 22.99 17.26 5.43
C ILE A 8 22.74 17.88 4.06
N LEU A 9 23.77 18.54 3.53
CA LEU A 9 23.74 19.17 2.22
C LEU A 9 24.02 18.10 1.18
N VAL A 10 22.96 17.48 0.65
CA VAL A 10 23.05 16.48 -0.42
C VAL A 10 23.52 17.20 -1.69
N THR A 11 24.82 17.13 -1.96
CA THR A 11 25.40 17.58 -3.22
C THR A 11 24.99 16.59 -4.30
N ALA A 12 24.14 17.02 -5.24
CA ALA A 12 23.73 16.22 -6.38
C ALA A 12 24.96 15.77 -7.20
N VAL A 13 25.24 14.47 -7.18
CA VAL A 13 26.23 13.84 -8.06
C VAL A 13 25.55 13.57 -9.39
N TYR A 14 25.69 14.48 -10.35
CA TYR A 14 25.24 14.25 -11.72
C TYR A 14 26.22 13.31 -12.44
N LEU A 15 25.95 12.00 -12.44
CA LEU A 15 26.72 11.03 -13.24
C LEU A 15 25.84 10.00 -13.98
N SER A 16 25.34 10.44 -15.13
CA SER A 16 25.34 9.65 -16.38
C SER A 16 24.59 8.30 -16.41
N GLY A 17 23.26 8.33 -16.23
CA GLY A 17 22.37 7.25 -16.66
C GLY A 17 21.93 7.38 -18.14
N CYS A 18 21.33 8.51 -18.53
CA CYS A 18 20.75 8.67 -19.87
C CYS A 18 21.74 9.21 -20.90
N LYS A 19 21.95 8.47 -22.01
CA LYS A 19 22.53 9.02 -23.24
C LYS A 19 21.47 9.83 -23.95
N GLU A 20 21.59 11.16 -23.88
CA GLU A 20 20.64 12.06 -24.52
C GLU A 20 20.64 11.92 -26.04
N SER A 21 19.50 11.57 -26.62
CA SER A 21 19.32 11.68 -28.06
C SER A 21 19.06 13.13 -28.45
N ASN A 22 20.01 13.69 -29.22
CA ASN A 22 19.93 15.07 -29.66
C ASN A 22 18.99 15.20 -30.87
N VAL A 23 17.68 14.98 -30.66
CA VAL A 23 16.63 15.19 -31.67
C VAL A 23 16.44 16.69 -31.89
N LYS A 24 17.41 17.30 -32.57
CA LYS A 24 17.32 18.68 -33.04
C LYS A 24 16.18 18.76 -34.06
N ASN A 25 15.25 19.67 -33.83
CA ASN A 25 14.29 20.11 -34.85
C ASN A 25 15.05 20.58 -36.09
N ALA A 26 15.11 19.73 -37.11
CA ALA A 26 15.85 19.99 -38.34
C ALA A 26 15.01 20.90 -39.25
N SER A 27 15.34 22.18 -39.28
CA SER A 27 14.74 23.14 -40.21
C SER A 27 15.58 23.31 -41.48
N VAL A 28 14.89 23.23 -42.63
CA VAL A 28 15.26 23.75 -43.96
C VAL A 28 16.51 23.17 -44.67
N ALA A 29 16.27 22.42 -45.76
CA ALA A 29 16.55 22.89 -47.14
C ALA A 29 16.13 21.85 -48.21
N GLY A 30 15.28 22.23 -49.17
CA GLY A 30 14.89 21.37 -50.30
C GLY A 30 13.76 21.97 -51.16
N THR A 31 14.12 22.57 -52.29
CA THR A 31 13.23 23.36 -53.16
C THR A 31 12.31 22.52 -54.06
N SER A 32 11.03 22.90 -54.17
CA SER A 32 10.31 22.98 -55.45
C SER A 32 9.04 23.84 -55.31
N THR A 33 8.75 24.66 -56.32
CA THR A 33 7.58 25.55 -56.41
C THR A 33 6.34 24.84 -56.98
N GLU A 34 5.16 25.17 -56.45
CA GLU A 34 4.00 25.60 -57.25
C GLU A 34 2.95 26.30 -56.35
N GLU A 35 2.25 27.30 -56.91
CA GLU A 35 1.36 28.20 -56.17
C GLU A 35 -0.08 27.64 -56.08
N THR A 36 -0.80 27.86 -54.95
CA THR A 36 -2.24 28.18 -54.96
C THR A 36 -2.66 28.96 -53.70
N THR A 37 -2.61 30.29 -53.81
CA THR A 37 -3.66 31.27 -53.44
C THR A 37 -4.47 31.17 -52.12
N ILE A 38 -4.01 31.96 -51.12
CA ILE A 38 -4.78 32.90 -50.26
C ILE A 38 -6.00 32.38 -49.44
N LYS A 39 -5.87 32.41 -48.09
CA LYS A 39 -6.56 33.43 -47.25
C LYS A 39 -5.96 33.53 -45.83
N THR A 40 -5.44 34.71 -45.51
CA THR A 40 -5.10 35.14 -44.15
C THR A 40 -6.30 35.84 -43.51
N THR A 41 -6.57 35.55 -42.24
CA THR A 41 -7.15 36.55 -41.33
C THR A 41 -6.65 36.27 -39.92
N GLU A 42 -5.90 37.23 -39.38
CA GLU A 42 -5.84 37.54 -37.94
C GLU A 42 -7.23 38.08 -37.53
N GLU A 43 -7.65 38.28 -36.28
CA GLU A 43 -6.94 38.44 -35.00
C GLU A 43 -7.97 38.26 -33.85
N SER A 44 -7.52 38.56 -32.63
CA SER A 44 -8.26 38.98 -31.42
C SER A 44 -8.71 37.92 -30.41
N VAL A 45 -8.12 38.08 -29.23
CA VAL A 45 -8.51 37.55 -27.94
C VAL A 45 -9.59 38.47 -27.36
N GLU A 46 -10.59 37.93 -26.69
CA GLU A 46 -11.31 38.69 -25.66
C GLU A 46 -11.57 37.80 -24.44
N GLU A 47 -11.20 38.34 -23.28
CA GLU A 47 -11.26 37.72 -21.96
C GLU A 47 -12.42 38.36 -21.20
N THR A 48 -13.36 37.57 -20.66
CA THR A 48 -14.41 38.09 -19.78
C THR A 48 -14.63 37.23 -18.55
N THR A 49 -14.34 37.83 -17.39
CA THR A 49 -14.74 37.39 -16.06
C THR A 49 -16.16 37.85 -15.74
N GLU A 50 -16.97 37.06 -15.06
CA GLU A 50 -18.13 37.57 -14.31
C GLU A 50 -18.19 36.97 -12.89
N GLU A 51 -18.47 37.84 -11.92
CA GLU A 51 -18.60 37.51 -10.50
C GLU A 51 -20.05 37.22 -10.08
N VAL A 52 -20.14 36.40 -9.03
CA VAL A 52 -21.18 36.27 -8.01
C VAL A 52 -22.38 37.23 -8.07
N LYS A 53 -23.60 36.65 -7.94
CA LYS A 53 -24.72 37.33 -7.29
C LYS A 53 -25.46 36.41 -6.30
N SER A 54 -25.65 36.93 -5.09
CA SER A 54 -26.42 36.36 -3.99
C SER A 54 -27.78 37.04 -3.87
N GLU A 55 -28.85 36.29 -3.59
CA GLU A 55 -30.09 36.83 -3.01
C GLU A 55 -30.59 35.91 -1.88
N THR A 56 -31.27 36.51 -0.89
CA THR A 56 -31.75 35.93 0.38
C THR A 56 -33.20 36.40 0.65
N GLU A 57 -33.80 36.02 1.79
CA GLU A 57 -35.19 36.30 2.28
C GLU A 57 -36.23 35.25 1.79
N GLU A 58 -37.26 34.79 2.52
CA GLU A 58 -37.72 34.85 3.93
C GLU A 58 -38.76 33.68 4.12
N ALA A 59 -39.30 33.23 5.29
CA ALA A 59 -39.16 33.55 6.72
C ALA A 59 -39.83 32.45 7.61
N ILE A 60 -39.53 32.45 8.92
CA ILE A 60 -40.39 32.15 10.12
C ILE A 60 -41.31 30.90 10.12
N GLU A 61 -41.11 29.99 11.09
CA GLU A 61 -42.02 29.84 12.26
C GLU A 61 -41.31 29.13 13.44
N GLU A 62 -41.31 29.77 14.62
CA GLU A 62 -40.89 29.20 15.90
C GLU A 62 -42.10 28.60 16.62
N GLN A 63 -41.96 27.46 17.29
CA GLN A 63 -42.68 27.22 18.55
C GLN A 63 -41.80 26.47 19.55
N GLU A 64 -41.69 27.07 20.74
CA GLU A 64 -41.10 26.48 21.94
C GLU A 64 -41.98 25.35 22.50
N THR A 65 -41.38 24.46 23.30
CA THR A 65 -41.88 24.21 24.66
C THR A 65 -40.82 23.47 25.47
N GLU A 66 -40.39 24.07 26.58
CA GLU A 66 -39.68 23.36 27.65
C GLU A 66 -40.68 22.46 28.43
N GLU A 67 -40.24 21.31 28.92
CA GLU A 67 -40.61 20.94 30.29
C GLU A 67 -39.51 20.11 30.98
N ILE A 68 -39.11 20.57 32.17
CA ILE A 68 -38.10 19.96 33.05
C ILE A 68 -38.84 19.27 34.20
N ILE A 69 -38.74 17.94 34.37
CA ILE A 69 -38.85 17.32 35.72
C ILE A 69 -37.84 16.18 35.93
N LYS A 70 -37.05 16.39 36.98
CA LYS A 70 -36.19 15.52 37.82
C LYS A 70 -36.50 14.01 37.88
N GLY A 71 -35.44 13.22 38.12
CA GLY A 71 -35.51 11.90 38.80
C GLY A 71 -35.87 12.03 40.30
N PRO A 72 -35.73 10.97 41.13
CA PRO A 72 -34.40 10.47 41.50
C PRO A 72 -34.29 8.96 41.89
N GLU A 73 -33.12 8.57 42.41
CA GLU A 73 -32.79 7.41 43.28
C GLU A 73 -33.00 5.98 42.70
N THR A 74 -31.96 5.16 42.44
CA THR A 74 -31.01 4.44 43.34
C THR A 74 -31.66 3.41 44.28
N GLU A 75 -31.44 2.12 43.98
CA GLU A 75 -31.19 1.09 45.01
C GLU A 75 -30.03 0.18 44.58
N GLU A 76 -29.13 -0.10 45.52
CA GLU A 76 -28.05 -1.07 45.37
C GLU A 76 -28.59 -2.49 45.67
N SER A 77 -28.04 -3.52 45.00
CA SER A 77 -28.08 -4.86 45.58
C SER A 77 -26.81 -5.63 45.25
N SER A 78 -25.95 -5.77 46.26
CA SER A 78 -24.72 -6.53 46.20
C SER A 78 -24.91 -7.91 46.84
N ILE A 79 -24.55 -8.97 46.12
CA ILE A 79 -24.24 -10.27 46.73
C ILE A 79 -22.91 -10.79 46.16
N SER A 80 -22.02 -11.17 47.08
CA SER A 80 -20.67 -11.69 46.86
C SER A 80 -20.60 -13.16 47.28
N SER A 81 -19.44 -13.79 47.08
CA SER A 81 -19.06 -15.17 47.42
C SER A 81 -19.43 -16.23 46.37
N SER A 82 -18.60 -17.21 46.02
CA SER A 82 -17.32 -17.64 46.64
C SER A 82 -16.33 -18.16 45.58
N GLN A 83 -15.03 -18.06 45.87
CA GLN A 83 -14.00 -18.82 45.17
C GLN A 83 -14.07 -20.30 45.59
N GLU A 84 -13.82 -21.23 44.66
CA GLU A 84 -13.41 -22.59 45.03
C GLU A 84 -12.23 -23.03 44.14
N THR A 85 -11.07 -23.16 44.77
CA THR A 85 -9.82 -23.60 44.13
C THR A 85 -9.70 -25.11 44.23
N ILE A 86 -9.54 -25.80 43.10
CA ILE A 86 -9.01 -27.17 43.08
C ILE A 86 -7.83 -27.24 42.11
N ALA A 87 -6.65 -27.46 42.66
CA ALA A 87 -5.44 -27.83 41.93
C ALA A 87 -5.04 -29.26 42.31
N ALA A 88 -4.91 -30.13 41.31
CA ALA A 88 -4.14 -31.37 41.39
C ALA A 88 -3.75 -31.81 39.97
N GLU A 89 -2.47 -32.13 39.77
CA GLU A 89 -1.84 -32.48 38.49
C GLU A 89 -2.34 -33.87 37.99
N THR A 90 -2.18 -34.30 36.73
CA THR A 90 -0.88 -34.64 36.10
C THR A 90 -1.08 -35.06 34.63
N VAL A 91 -0.06 -34.86 33.79
CA VAL A 91 0.15 -35.38 32.41
C VAL A 91 -0.85 -34.96 31.31
N LEU A 92 -0.49 -33.92 30.54
CA LEU A 92 -0.75 -33.77 29.08
C LEU A 92 -0.08 -32.46 28.56
N GLY A 93 1.22 -32.29 28.81
CA GLY A 93 1.97 -31.06 28.58
C GLY A 93 2.49 -30.85 27.14
N GLY A 94 1.67 -31.13 26.13
CA GLY A 94 2.05 -31.02 24.71
C GLY A 94 0.83 -31.17 23.80
N LYS A 95 -0.23 -30.42 24.15
CA LYS A 95 -1.52 -30.39 23.44
C LYS A 95 -2.46 -29.23 23.82
N LYS A 96 -2.00 -28.30 24.66
CA LYS A 96 -2.80 -27.17 25.18
C LYS A 96 -2.25 -25.81 24.77
N GLU A 97 -0.93 -25.65 24.65
CA GLU A 97 -0.34 -24.45 24.06
C GLU A 97 -0.56 -24.43 22.55
N ASP A 98 -0.18 -25.50 21.84
CA ASP A 98 -0.42 -25.65 20.39
C ASP A 98 -1.90 -25.37 20.03
N LYS A 99 -2.86 -25.96 20.76
CA LYS A 99 -4.31 -25.72 20.54
C LYS A 99 -4.81 -24.33 20.93
N LYS A 100 -4.07 -23.59 21.74
CA LYS A 100 -4.42 -22.22 22.13
C LYS A 100 -3.90 -21.25 21.07
N GLU A 101 -2.65 -21.42 20.66
CA GLU A 101 -2.01 -20.68 19.57
C GLU A 101 -2.76 -20.89 18.23
N GLU A 102 -3.13 -22.14 17.91
CA GLU A 102 -3.97 -22.54 16.77
C GLU A 102 -5.32 -21.79 16.72
N GLN A 103 -5.84 -21.35 17.86
CA GLN A 103 -7.08 -20.58 17.95
C GLN A 103 -6.83 -19.06 17.98
N GLN A 104 -5.67 -18.62 18.45
CA GLN A 104 -5.31 -17.20 18.55
C GLN A 104 -5.04 -16.57 17.18
N TRP A 105 -4.30 -17.25 16.28
CA TRP A 105 -4.05 -16.72 14.93
C TRP A 105 -5.34 -16.62 14.11
N LYS A 106 -6.22 -17.64 14.19
CA LYS A 106 -7.53 -17.66 13.53
C LYS A 106 -8.38 -16.48 13.98
N GLN A 107 -8.43 -16.22 15.28
CA GLN A 107 -9.14 -15.07 15.85
C GLN A 107 -8.53 -13.73 15.44
N ALA A 108 -7.20 -13.63 15.38
CA ALA A 108 -6.50 -12.41 14.96
C ALA A 108 -6.83 -12.04 13.49
N TYR A 109 -6.77 -13.01 12.56
CA TYR A 109 -7.12 -12.76 11.16
C TYR A 109 -8.61 -12.47 10.96
N ILE A 110 -9.51 -13.22 11.62
CA ILE A 110 -10.95 -12.94 11.51
C ILE A 110 -11.25 -11.52 12.03
N LYS A 111 -10.72 -11.15 13.20
CA LYS A 111 -10.85 -9.79 13.76
C LYS A 111 -10.31 -8.71 12.82
N TYR A 112 -9.16 -8.94 12.19
CA TYR A 112 -8.62 -8.01 11.20
C TYR A 112 -9.59 -7.82 10.03
N ILE A 113 -10.09 -8.91 9.44
CA ILE A 113 -11.03 -8.90 8.31
C ILE A 113 -12.39 -8.27 8.67
N THR A 114 -12.86 -8.42 9.92
CA THR A 114 -14.22 -7.96 10.31
C THR A 114 -14.29 -6.66 11.09
N GLU A 115 -13.20 -6.19 11.70
CA GLU A 115 -13.23 -5.01 12.59
C GLU A 115 -12.19 -3.96 12.18
N GLU A 116 -10.91 -4.37 12.06
CA GLU A 116 -9.81 -3.42 11.87
C GLU A 116 -9.70 -2.94 10.43
N TRP A 117 -9.83 -3.87 9.47
CA TRP A 117 -9.77 -3.56 8.06
C TRP A 117 -10.98 -2.74 7.62
N GLU A 118 -12.20 -3.17 7.96
CA GLU A 118 -13.45 -2.47 7.63
C GLU A 118 -13.49 -1.02 8.17
N ALA A 119 -12.87 -0.77 9.33
CA ALA A 119 -12.70 0.58 9.87
C ALA A 119 -11.76 1.46 9.01
N LEU A 120 -10.68 0.89 8.47
CA LEU A 120 -9.76 1.59 7.55
C LEU A 120 -10.44 1.91 6.20
N GLU A 121 -11.37 1.08 5.73
CA GLU A 121 -12.14 1.34 4.50
C GLU A 121 -13.07 2.55 4.67
N LEU A 122 -13.79 2.59 5.80
CA LEU A 122 -14.67 3.69 6.18
C LEU A 122 -13.89 5.01 6.35
N GLU A 123 -12.72 4.98 7.01
CA GLU A 123 -11.85 6.16 7.15
C GLU A 123 -11.33 6.65 5.79
N ARG A 124 -11.01 5.73 4.87
CA ARG A 124 -10.59 6.04 3.49
C ARG A 124 -11.74 6.46 2.57
N GLY A 125 -12.98 6.48 3.06
CA GLY A 125 -14.17 6.86 2.31
C GLY A 125 -14.49 5.93 1.14
N ASN A 126 -14.04 4.68 1.19
CA ASN A 126 -14.06 3.75 0.07
C ASN A 126 -15.08 2.62 0.30
N THR A 127 -16.36 2.92 0.15
CA THR A 127 -17.48 1.99 0.43
C THR A 127 -17.69 0.90 -0.61
N ASP A 128 -17.08 1.05 -1.78
CA ASP A 128 -17.40 0.26 -2.98
C ASP A 128 -16.22 -0.63 -3.44
N ALA A 129 -15.12 -0.65 -2.67
CA ALA A 129 -13.94 -1.42 -3.02
C ALA A 129 -14.18 -2.93 -2.97
N ILE A 130 -13.62 -3.64 -3.96
CA ILE A 130 -13.71 -5.09 -4.06
C ILE A 130 -12.48 -5.70 -3.40
N TYR A 131 -12.71 -6.34 -2.26
CA TYR A 131 -11.69 -7.06 -1.52
C TYR A 131 -11.62 -8.53 -1.94
N SER A 132 -10.41 -9.06 -1.99
CA SER A 132 -10.18 -10.50 -2.14
C SER A 132 -9.03 -10.91 -1.23
N TYR A 133 -9.10 -12.14 -0.73
CA TYR A 133 -8.22 -12.61 0.33
C TYR A 133 -7.49 -13.87 -0.13
N SER A 134 -6.26 -14.06 0.34
CA SER A 134 -5.48 -15.28 0.07
C SER A 134 -4.81 -15.77 1.34
N LEU A 135 -4.70 -17.09 1.48
CA LEU A 135 -3.86 -17.75 2.48
C LEU A 135 -2.65 -18.32 1.78
N ILE A 136 -1.45 -17.99 2.25
CA ILE A 136 -0.17 -18.45 1.69
C ILE A 136 0.76 -18.97 2.79
N TYR A 137 1.71 -19.85 2.45
CA TYR A 137 2.74 -20.28 3.41
C TYR A 137 4.05 -19.55 3.09
N LEU A 138 4.24 -18.37 3.67
CA LEU A 138 5.46 -17.59 3.52
C LEU A 138 6.59 -18.17 4.37
N ASN A 139 6.32 -18.43 5.65
CA ASN A 139 7.29 -18.98 6.59
C ASN A 139 7.28 -20.54 6.58
N ASN A 140 8.16 -21.17 7.37
CA ASN A 140 8.28 -22.65 7.44
C ASN A 140 7.54 -23.32 8.63
N ASP A 141 6.43 -22.75 9.09
CA ASP A 141 5.46 -23.38 9.98
C ASP A 141 4.20 -23.83 9.18
N ASP A 142 3.10 -24.15 9.87
CA ASP A 142 1.84 -24.63 9.25
C ASP A 142 0.66 -23.65 9.44
N ILE A 143 0.93 -22.43 9.92
CA ILE A 143 0.01 -21.30 9.98
C ILE A 143 0.17 -20.51 8.67
N PRO A 144 -0.86 -20.39 7.83
CA PRO A 144 -0.78 -19.56 6.65
C PRO A 144 -0.77 -18.08 7.03
N GLU A 145 -0.01 -17.26 6.30
CA GLU A 145 -0.15 -15.81 6.33
C GLU A 145 -1.30 -15.33 5.44
N LEU A 146 -1.97 -14.28 5.91
CA LEU A 146 -3.11 -13.67 5.24
C LEU A 146 -2.63 -12.54 4.31
N PHE A 147 -3.08 -12.57 3.06
CA PHE A 147 -3.01 -11.42 2.17
C PHE A 147 -4.41 -10.85 1.92
N VAL A 148 -4.56 -9.54 2.08
CA VAL A 148 -5.75 -8.78 1.71
C VAL A 148 -5.44 -7.96 0.47
N LYS A 149 -6.16 -8.16 -0.63
CA LYS A 149 -6.04 -7.39 -1.87
C LYS A 149 -7.19 -6.39 -2.00
N TYR A 150 -6.89 -5.18 -2.48
CA TYR A 150 -7.86 -4.18 -2.94
C TYR A 150 -7.39 -3.57 -4.27
N ASP A 151 -8.07 -2.54 -4.78
CA ASP A 151 -7.81 -2.00 -6.13
C ASP A 151 -6.46 -1.29 -6.28
N SER A 152 -6.01 -0.61 -5.22
CA SER A 152 -4.82 0.24 -5.20
C SER A 152 -3.66 -0.32 -4.35
N GLY A 153 -3.70 -1.62 -4.04
CA GLY A 153 -2.66 -2.31 -3.29
C GLY A 153 -3.15 -3.53 -2.52
N GLY A 154 -2.53 -3.78 -1.37
CA GLY A 154 -2.90 -4.87 -0.48
C GLY A 154 -2.32 -4.69 0.92
N ALA A 155 -2.53 -5.68 1.79
CA ALA A 155 -1.86 -5.82 3.06
C ALA A 155 -1.40 -7.27 3.24
N PHE A 156 -0.14 -7.46 3.59
CA PHE A 156 0.39 -8.76 3.99
C PHE A 156 0.41 -8.84 5.51
N CYS A 157 -0.17 -9.90 6.08
CA CYS A 157 -0.45 -10.02 7.50
C CYS A 157 0.09 -11.34 8.08
N TYR A 158 0.88 -11.23 9.15
CA TYR A 158 1.57 -12.34 9.83
C TYR A 158 1.18 -12.35 11.31
N TYR A 159 0.88 -13.52 11.87
CA TYR A 159 0.67 -13.69 13.31
C TYR A 159 1.95 -14.18 13.98
N ASN A 160 2.50 -13.39 14.91
CA ASN A 160 3.85 -13.61 15.45
C ASN A 160 3.91 -14.51 16.72
N GLY A 161 2.79 -15.18 17.05
CA GLY A 161 2.60 -15.94 18.30
C GLY A 161 1.94 -15.15 19.43
N GLU A 162 2.00 -13.80 19.38
CA GLU A 162 1.37 -12.91 20.36
C GLU A 162 0.31 -12.01 19.71
N GLN A 163 0.67 -11.32 18.63
CA GLN A 163 -0.14 -10.31 17.95
C GLN A 163 -0.09 -10.44 16.43
N LEU A 164 -1.00 -9.72 15.76
CA LEU A 164 -0.98 -9.54 14.32
C LEU A 164 0.00 -8.41 13.95
N GLU A 165 0.86 -8.68 12.98
CA GLU A 165 1.63 -7.68 12.27
C GLU A 165 1.16 -7.61 10.82
N HIS A 166 1.22 -6.42 10.21
CA HIS A 166 0.93 -6.28 8.80
C HIS A 166 1.78 -5.18 8.16
N VAL A 167 2.00 -5.30 6.85
CA VAL A 167 2.55 -4.23 6.02
C VAL A 167 1.57 -3.91 4.89
N VAL A 168 1.29 -2.61 4.73
CA VAL A 168 0.42 -2.10 3.65
C VAL A 168 1.28 -1.91 2.39
N LEU A 169 0.84 -2.51 1.30
CA LEU A 169 1.44 -2.41 -0.02
C LEU A 169 0.67 -1.38 -0.85
N THR A 170 1.36 -0.47 -1.52
CA THR A 170 0.76 0.63 -2.28
C THR A 170 1.18 0.59 -3.74
N GLY A 171 0.26 0.30 -4.65
CA GLY A 171 0.58 0.18 -6.07
C GLY A 171 -0.63 -0.22 -6.91
N TRP A 172 -0.66 0.25 -8.15
CA TRP A 172 -1.71 -0.13 -9.11
C TRP A 172 -1.23 -1.30 -9.98
N GLY A 173 -1.81 -2.49 -9.76
CA GLY A 173 -1.81 -3.58 -10.73
C GLY A 173 -0.77 -4.67 -10.56
N GLU A 174 0.33 -4.45 -9.85
CA GLU A 174 1.33 -5.49 -9.61
C GLU A 174 0.93 -6.41 -8.45
N VAL A 175 1.04 -7.71 -8.67
CA VAL A 175 0.63 -8.74 -7.71
C VAL A 175 1.86 -9.20 -6.94
N PRO A 176 1.84 -9.15 -5.59
CA PRO A 176 2.95 -9.65 -4.80
C PRO A 176 3.31 -11.10 -5.13
N LEU A 177 4.60 -11.37 -5.11
CA LEU A 177 5.20 -12.67 -5.32
C LEU A 177 5.81 -13.15 -4.01
N TYR A 178 5.75 -14.45 -3.74
CA TYR A 178 6.41 -15.03 -2.56
C TYR A 178 7.11 -16.34 -2.89
N ILE A 179 8.14 -16.68 -2.12
CA ILE A 179 8.78 -17.99 -2.19
C ILE A 179 8.26 -18.81 -1.02
N GLU A 180 7.50 -19.86 -1.33
CA GLU A 180 6.84 -20.71 -0.33
C GLU A 180 7.85 -21.28 0.68
N ARG A 181 7.50 -21.17 1.96
CA ARG A 181 8.25 -21.66 3.13
C ARG A 181 9.70 -21.14 3.26
N GLN A 182 9.99 -19.96 2.71
CA GLN A 182 11.34 -19.36 2.72
C GLN A 182 11.43 -17.98 3.38
N ASN A 183 10.37 -17.46 3.98
CA ASN A 183 10.32 -16.14 4.62
C ASN A 183 10.68 -15.00 3.67
N LEU A 184 10.28 -15.07 2.38
CA LEU A 184 10.62 -14.07 1.36
C LEU A 184 9.41 -13.73 0.49
N PHE A 185 9.01 -12.47 0.50
CA PHE A 185 8.05 -11.94 -0.48
C PHE A 185 8.56 -10.64 -1.10
N PHE A 186 8.08 -10.40 -2.31
CA PHE A 186 8.43 -9.31 -3.20
C PHE A 186 7.15 -8.57 -3.57
N ALA A 187 7.17 -7.25 -3.44
CA ALA A 187 6.04 -6.40 -3.77
C ALA A 187 6.54 -5.17 -4.53
N SER A 188 6.01 -4.98 -5.73
CA SER A 188 6.24 -3.79 -6.55
C SER A 188 5.12 -2.78 -6.36
N GLY A 189 5.48 -1.52 -6.19
CA GLY A 189 4.59 -0.42 -5.85
C GLY A 189 4.75 0.79 -6.77
N GLY A 190 3.93 1.81 -6.53
CA GLY A 190 4.06 3.12 -7.17
C GLY A 190 2.96 3.54 -8.15
N LYS A 191 3.18 4.73 -8.75
CA LYS A 191 2.26 5.41 -9.68
C LYS A 191 2.95 6.61 -10.35
N MET A 192 2.49 6.99 -11.54
CA MET A 192 2.83 8.26 -12.22
C MET A 192 4.34 8.55 -12.38
N GLY A 193 5.14 7.54 -12.72
CA GLY A 193 6.59 7.73 -12.96
C GLY A 193 7.47 7.58 -11.71
N VAL A 194 6.94 7.16 -10.56
CA VAL A 194 7.68 6.81 -9.35
C VAL A 194 7.21 5.44 -8.85
N TYR A 195 8.16 4.52 -8.66
CA TYR A 195 7.93 3.10 -8.36
C TYR A 195 8.99 2.56 -7.40
N ASP A 196 8.65 1.48 -6.71
CA ASP A 196 9.57 0.73 -5.86
C ASP A 196 9.38 -0.78 -5.99
N ASP A 197 10.45 -1.53 -5.75
CA ASP A 197 10.47 -2.99 -5.66
C ASP A 197 10.99 -3.37 -4.28
N VAL A 198 10.13 -3.86 -3.40
CA VAL A 198 10.47 -4.11 -2.00
C VAL A 198 10.46 -5.61 -1.71
N ILE A 199 11.61 -6.12 -1.24
CA ILE A 199 11.76 -7.50 -0.77
C ILE A 199 11.69 -7.48 0.75
N TYR A 200 10.73 -8.20 1.28
CA TYR A 200 10.48 -8.34 2.70
C TYR A 200 10.84 -9.74 3.18
N SER A 201 11.04 -9.88 4.48
CA SER A 201 11.30 -11.16 5.13
C SER A 201 10.68 -11.22 6.52
N ILE A 202 10.26 -12.41 6.96
CA ILE A 202 9.96 -12.65 8.38
C ILE A 202 11.28 -13.01 9.08
N ARG A 203 11.68 -12.22 10.08
CA ARG A 203 12.86 -12.46 10.91
C ARG A 203 12.59 -12.06 12.35
N ASP A 204 13.08 -12.87 13.29
CA ASP A 204 12.93 -12.65 14.73
C ASP A 204 11.47 -12.31 15.12
N ASN A 205 10.52 -13.04 14.52
CA ASN A 205 9.06 -12.88 14.66
C ASN A 205 8.50 -11.51 14.18
N HIS A 206 9.19 -10.82 13.28
CA HIS A 206 8.73 -9.56 12.69
C HIS A 206 8.77 -9.57 11.16
N ILE A 207 7.81 -8.87 10.52
CA ILE A 207 7.94 -8.51 9.09
C ILE A 207 8.97 -7.38 8.98
N ILE A 208 10.05 -7.60 8.22
CA ILE A 208 11.07 -6.58 7.93
C ILE A 208 11.18 -6.32 6.43
N GLU A 209 11.43 -5.07 6.06
CA GLU A 209 12.02 -4.73 4.77
C GLU A 209 13.48 -5.23 4.77
N LEU A 210 13.84 -6.04 3.78
CA LEU A 210 15.18 -6.61 3.63
C LEU A 210 15.98 -5.90 2.55
N TYR A 211 15.34 -5.58 1.43
CA TYR A 211 15.91 -4.80 0.34
C TYR A 211 14.84 -3.91 -0.29
N ARG A 212 15.24 -2.73 -0.77
CA ARG A 212 14.36 -1.81 -1.47
C ARG A 212 15.04 -1.27 -2.72
N GLY A 213 14.43 -1.53 -3.86
CA GLY A 213 14.70 -0.82 -5.09
C GLY A 213 13.75 0.38 -5.22
N ASP A 214 14.25 1.51 -5.69
CA ASP A 214 13.44 2.64 -6.14
C ASP A 214 13.77 2.92 -7.61
N PHE A 215 12.76 3.25 -8.41
CA PHE A 215 12.98 3.76 -9.75
C PHE A 215 11.96 4.82 -10.17
N TRP A 216 12.45 5.86 -10.83
CA TRP A 216 11.61 6.98 -11.26
C TRP A 216 12.10 7.65 -12.54
N THR A 217 11.22 8.38 -13.19
CA THR A 217 11.54 9.31 -14.27
C THR A 217 11.25 10.75 -13.82
N LEU A 218 12.04 11.70 -14.33
CA LEU A 218 11.67 13.12 -14.25
C LEU A 218 10.36 13.36 -15.02
N MET A 219 9.61 14.38 -14.62
CA MET A 219 8.25 14.68 -15.13
C MET A 219 8.14 16.18 -15.46
N GLY A 220 7.21 16.55 -16.35
CA GLY A 220 7.04 17.94 -16.79
C GLY A 220 8.14 18.38 -17.76
N ASP A 221 8.60 19.63 -17.63
CA ASP A 221 9.61 20.22 -18.53
C ASP A 221 10.99 19.52 -18.46
N ASP A 222 11.27 18.83 -17.34
CA ASP A 222 12.50 18.05 -17.12
C ASP A 222 12.38 16.58 -17.59
N PHE A 223 11.23 16.15 -18.15
CA PHE A 223 11.06 14.82 -18.71
C PHE A 223 12.03 14.58 -19.89
N LYS A 224 12.74 13.46 -19.87
CA LYS A 224 13.75 13.11 -20.90
C LYS A 224 13.48 11.75 -21.52
N LEU A 225 13.89 11.62 -22.78
CA LEU A 225 13.86 10.37 -23.54
C LEU A 225 15.28 9.90 -23.90
N ASP A 226 15.47 8.58 -23.99
CA ASP A 226 16.70 7.93 -24.43
C ASP A 226 16.87 7.98 -25.98
N GLU A 227 17.82 7.21 -26.53
CA GLU A 227 18.04 7.06 -27.98
C GLU A 227 16.98 6.24 -28.72
N GLN A 228 16.09 5.57 -27.98
CA GLN A 228 15.04 4.69 -28.48
C GLN A 228 13.64 5.32 -28.34
N GLY A 229 13.52 6.42 -27.60
CA GLY A 229 12.27 7.12 -27.33
C GLY A 229 11.55 6.69 -26.05
N ASN A 230 12.23 5.98 -25.13
CA ASN A 230 11.70 5.60 -23.82
C ASN A 230 12.05 6.65 -22.74
N PRO A 231 11.29 6.76 -21.65
CA PRO A 231 11.64 7.64 -20.52
C PRO A 231 13.03 7.33 -19.96
N CYS A 232 13.81 8.37 -19.64
CA CYS A 232 15.07 8.23 -18.90
C CYS A 232 14.80 7.90 -17.43
N TRP A 233 14.80 6.61 -17.09
CA TRP A 233 14.68 6.13 -15.71
C TRP A 233 15.97 6.29 -14.92
N GLN A 234 15.82 6.58 -13.63
CA GLN A 234 16.86 6.50 -12.60
C GLN A 234 16.53 5.31 -11.69
N TYR A 235 17.54 4.58 -11.25
CA TYR A 235 17.40 3.35 -10.46
C TYR A 235 18.29 3.42 -9.22
N PHE A 236 17.75 3.01 -8.08
CA PHE A 236 18.44 2.99 -6.79
C PHE A 236 18.25 1.64 -6.11
N TRP A 237 19.29 1.15 -5.44
CA TRP A 237 19.25 -0.08 -4.66
C TRP A 237 19.69 0.21 -3.22
N ASN A 238 18.79 0.00 -2.26
CA ASN A 238 18.92 0.40 -0.85
C ASN A 238 19.33 1.88 -0.68
N GLY A 239 18.84 2.76 -1.57
CA GLY A 239 19.14 4.19 -1.59
C GLY A 239 20.44 4.60 -2.31
N GLU A 240 21.22 3.66 -2.85
CA GLU A 240 22.41 3.95 -3.68
C GLU A 240 22.04 3.86 -5.17
N GLU A 241 22.39 4.89 -5.97
CA GLU A 241 22.14 4.90 -7.42
C GLU A 241 22.92 3.78 -8.13
N VAL A 242 22.26 3.04 -9.02
CA VAL A 242 22.88 1.96 -9.83
C VAL A 242 22.97 2.37 -11.30
N ALA A 243 23.95 1.82 -12.03
CA ALA A 243 24.37 2.40 -13.31
C ALA A 243 23.40 2.12 -14.49
N SER A 244 22.52 1.12 -14.38
CA SER A 244 21.49 0.82 -15.39
C SER A 244 20.35 -0.06 -14.84
N GLU A 245 19.28 -0.17 -15.64
CA GLU A 245 18.17 -1.11 -15.40
C GLU A 245 18.65 -2.56 -15.30
N GLU A 246 19.65 -2.98 -16.09
CA GLU A 246 20.19 -4.33 -16.01
C GLU A 246 20.96 -4.59 -14.72
N GLU A 247 21.68 -3.59 -14.18
CA GLU A 247 22.31 -3.72 -12.87
C GLU A 247 21.23 -3.81 -11.77
N TYR A 248 20.20 -2.97 -11.85
CA TYR A 248 19.06 -2.98 -10.93
C TYR A 248 18.36 -4.34 -10.90
N LYS A 249 17.99 -4.88 -12.07
CA LYS A 249 17.37 -6.22 -12.19
C LYS A 249 18.31 -7.33 -11.69
N GLN A 250 19.61 -7.23 -11.96
CA GLN A 250 20.58 -8.18 -11.41
C GLN A 250 20.69 -8.13 -9.88
N LYS A 251 20.52 -6.94 -9.25
CA LYS A 251 20.45 -6.84 -7.79
C LYS A 251 19.22 -7.61 -7.28
N ILE A 252 18.03 -7.36 -7.82
CA ILE A 252 16.79 -8.08 -7.47
C ILE A 252 16.96 -9.60 -7.63
N SER A 253 17.33 -10.08 -8.81
CA SER A 253 17.48 -11.53 -9.09
C SER A 253 18.60 -12.20 -8.29
N SER A 254 19.53 -11.44 -7.69
CA SER A 254 20.56 -11.98 -6.80
C SER A 254 20.06 -12.29 -5.37
N VAL A 255 18.91 -11.74 -4.98
CA VAL A 255 18.33 -11.87 -3.64
C VAL A 255 16.91 -12.47 -3.65
N PHE A 256 16.21 -12.48 -4.78
CA PHE A 256 14.91 -13.08 -4.96
C PHE A 256 14.89 -13.96 -6.23
N ASP A 257 14.62 -15.25 -6.05
CA ASP A 257 14.56 -16.23 -7.15
C ASP A 257 13.13 -16.32 -7.71
N GLU A 258 12.82 -15.44 -8.65
CA GLU A 258 11.53 -15.40 -9.35
C GLU A 258 11.11 -16.75 -9.96
N SER A 259 12.06 -17.62 -10.31
CA SER A 259 11.74 -18.95 -10.88
C SER A 259 11.10 -19.92 -9.87
N LYS A 260 11.21 -19.61 -8.57
CA LYS A 260 10.53 -20.31 -7.46
C LYS A 260 9.32 -19.54 -6.93
N ALA A 261 9.05 -18.35 -7.43
CA ALA A 261 8.06 -17.46 -6.84
C ALA A 261 6.64 -17.83 -7.27
N ILE A 262 5.70 -17.68 -6.34
CA ILE A 262 4.27 -17.93 -6.50
C ILE A 262 3.54 -16.59 -6.43
N SER A 263 2.60 -16.35 -7.34
CA SER A 263 1.73 -15.18 -7.31
C SER A 263 0.63 -15.35 -6.27
N VAL A 264 0.46 -14.38 -5.37
CA VAL A 264 -0.49 -14.48 -4.25
C VAL A 264 -1.95 -14.54 -4.72
N VAL A 265 -2.31 -13.87 -5.82
CA VAL A 265 -3.70 -13.73 -6.30
C VAL A 265 -4.24 -14.99 -7.01
N GLY A 266 -3.44 -16.05 -7.14
CA GLY A 266 -3.89 -17.32 -7.74
C GLY A 266 -5.01 -18.04 -6.95
N ASN A 267 -5.13 -17.78 -5.65
CA ASN A 267 -6.11 -18.39 -4.74
C ASN A 267 -6.88 -17.29 -3.99
N SER A 268 -7.81 -16.62 -4.68
CA SER A 268 -8.61 -15.53 -4.12
C SER A 268 -9.95 -16.03 -3.55
N TYR A 269 -10.22 -15.69 -2.30
CA TYR A 269 -11.49 -15.88 -1.59
C TYR A 269 -12.24 -14.55 -1.44
N ASP A 270 -13.57 -14.57 -1.33
CA ASP A 270 -14.35 -13.46 -0.77
C ASP A 270 -14.29 -13.40 0.77
N LYS A 271 -14.92 -12.38 1.38
CA LYS A 271 -14.91 -12.16 2.85
C LYS A 271 -15.51 -13.31 3.66
N TYR A 272 -16.54 -13.99 3.15
CA TYR A 272 -17.16 -15.13 3.83
C TYR A 272 -16.37 -16.41 3.60
N GLU A 273 -15.92 -16.63 2.36
CA GLU A 273 -15.11 -17.79 1.99
C GLU A 273 -13.77 -17.84 2.76
N ILE A 274 -13.09 -16.69 2.95
CA ILE A 274 -11.85 -16.65 3.74
C ILE A 274 -12.08 -16.97 5.22
N ILE A 275 -13.20 -16.51 5.79
CA ILE A 275 -13.56 -16.80 7.18
C ILE A 275 -13.89 -18.29 7.34
N GLU A 276 -14.61 -18.90 6.39
CA GLU A 276 -14.82 -20.35 6.38
C GLU A 276 -13.50 -21.12 6.23
N ALA A 277 -12.63 -20.69 5.31
CA ALA A 277 -11.31 -21.28 5.11
C ALA A 277 -10.47 -21.25 6.40
N ILE A 278 -10.32 -20.09 7.05
CA ILE A 278 -9.59 -19.94 8.33
C ILE A 278 -10.15 -20.86 9.43
N ASN A 279 -11.48 -21.01 9.51
CA ASN A 279 -12.12 -21.90 10.48
C ASN A 279 -12.01 -23.40 10.13
N SER A 280 -11.60 -23.76 8.91
CA SER A 280 -11.50 -25.14 8.42
C SER A 280 -10.13 -25.80 8.65
N PHE A 281 -9.11 -25.01 9.02
CA PHE A 281 -7.83 -25.49 9.57
C PHE A 281 -8.02 -26.15 10.94
#